data_AF-A0A1V4R516-F1
#
_entry.id   AF-A0A1V4R516-F1
#
_cell.length_a   1.000
_cell.length_b   1.000
_cell.length_c   1.000
_cell.angle_alpha   90.00
_cell.angle_beta   90.00
_cell.angle_gamma   90.00
#
_symmetry.space_group_name_H-M   'P 1'
#
loop_
_entity.id
_entity.type
_entity.pdbx_description
1 polymer ?
#
loop_
_entity_poly.entity_id
_entity_poly.type
_entity_poly.pdbx_seq_one_letter_code
_entity_poly.pdbx_strand_id
1 'polypeptide(L)'
;MVDLYIYAKSGHAHGLENVRRCAVLAKRLEEFDPILATCDYRAATYAKRVLKVKKAVGIDIFGNLPNMMTRGDILIYDTDEPSDTMTKHMKEYCTASYKVGVDIDDILIDDIFHQRAKIKKDVMMFFGDDDYSNELLKLSEGIDKVDIPLLLGHYFFYKNEPLLQDIFSQTIEDDLYIHTIKSTKYLLCSSVQTALESKMSGNYPVFYHRLDKTVQNTNLIDEFNIPKVKGKNIKQIVDNFYKIISKLQ
;
A
#
# COMPACT_ATOMS: atom_id res chain seq x y z
N MET A 1 24.22 22.18 -4.61
CA MET A 1 22.84 22.23 -4.07
C MET A 1 22.63 20.86 -3.45
N VAL A 2 22.13 20.79 -2.22
CA VAL A 2 21.88 19.50 -1.55
C VAL A 2 20.48 19.09 -1.96
N ASP A 3 20.35 17.96 -2.64
CA ASP A 3 19.05 17.43 -3.04
C ASP A 3 18.53 16.44 -1.98
N LEU A 4 17.20 16.39 -1.82
CA LEU A 4 16.52 15.45 -0.94
C LEU A 4 15.90 14.31 -1.77
N TYR A 5 16.39 13.10 -1.55
CA TYR A 5 15.85 11.88 -2.15
C TYR A 5 15.04 11.10 -1.14
N ILE A 6 13.88 10.61 -1.60
CA ILE A 6 13.04 9.67 -0.84
C ILE A 6 12.91 8.41 -1.67
N TYR A 7 13.30 7.25 -1.14
CA TYR A 7 13.17 5.98 -1.84
C TYR A 7 12.07 5.11 -1.24
N ALA A 8 11.20 4.57 -2.08
CA ALA A 8 10.16 3.63 -1.70
C ALA A 8 10.26 2.34 -2.52
N LYS A 9 10.47 1.21 -1.85
CA LYS A 9 10.38 -0.10 -2.51
C LYS A 9 8.96 -0.33 -3.02
N SER A 10 8.83 -0.74 -4.27
CA SER A 10 7.55 -0.96 -4.93
C SER A 10 7.63 -2.09 -5.95
N GLY A 11 6.51 -2.41 -6.58
CA GLY A 11 6.49 -3.27 -7.77
C GLY A 11 5.55 -4.45 -7.64
N HIS A 12 5.54 -5.30 -8.66
CA HIS A 12 4.54 -6.36 -8.82
C HIS A 12 4.46 -7.36 -7.66
N ALA A 13 5.55 -7.62 -6.93
CA ALA A 13 5.55 -8.55 -5.80
C ALA A 13 5.44 -7.84 -4.43
N HIS A 14 5.44 -6.51 -4.41
CA HIS A 14 5.53 -5.71 -3.18
C HIS A 14 4.35 -4.77 -2.98
N GLY A 15 3.79 -4.26 -4.08
CA GLY A 15 2.69 -3.31 -4.06
C GLY A 15 3.15 -1.85 -3.95
N LEU A 16 2.31 -1.02 -3.33
CA LEU A 16 2.50 0.44 -3.26
C LEU A 16 2.45 0.99 -1.83
N GLU A 17 2.48 0.14 -0.79
CA GLU A 17 2.38 0.61 0.61
C GLU A 17 3.49 1.60 0.98
N ASN A 18 4.75 1.24 0.69
CA ASN A 18 5.90 2.10 0.95
C ASN A 18 5.81 3.40 0.12
N VAL A 19 5.26 3.32 -1.10
CA VAL A 19 5.04 4.49 -1.96
C VAL A 19 4.03 5.44 -1.32
N ARG A 20 2.94 4.91 -0.73
CA ARG A 20 1.96 5.72 -0.01
C ARG A 20 2.57 6.39 1.23
N ARG A 21 3.36 5.67 2.03
CA ARG A 21 4.07 6.26 3.19
C ARG A 21 5.09 7.32 2.76
N CYS A 22 5.96 7.03 1.80
CA CYS A 22 6.97 7.96 1.32
C CYS A 22 6.37 9.18 0.60
N ALA A 23 5.18 9.05 -0.02
CA ALA A 23 4.48 10.19 -0.59
C ALA A 23 4.05 11.20 0.48
N VAL A 24 3.69 10.74 1.69
CA VAL A 24 3.41 11.65 2.83
C VAL A 24 4.63 12.48 3.17
N LEU A 25 5.81 11.85 3.24
CA LEU A 25 7.08 12.54 3.50
C LEU A 25 7.41 13.53 2.38
N ALA A 26 7.25 13.12 1.11
CA ALA A 26 7.49 13.99 -0.04
C ALA A 26 6.62 15.24 -0.03
N LYS A 27 5.37 15.14 0.44
CA LYS A 27 4.46 16.28 0.60
C LYS A 27 4.81 17.15 1.80
N ARG A 28 5.08 16.54 2.96
CA ARG A 28 5.44 17.28 4.17
C ARG A 28 6.74 18.07 4.01
N LEU A 29 7.62 17.60 3.14
CA LEU A 29 8.91 18.21 2.84
C LEU A 29 8.93 18.95 1.48
N GLU A 30 7.76 19.31 0.93
CA GLU A 30 7.66 19.90 -0.42
C GLU A 30 8.50 21.18 -0.59
N GLU A 31 8.73 21.94 0.48
CA GLU A 31 9.59 23.14 0.47
C GLU A 31 11.05 22.84 0.07
N PHE A 32 11.51 21.60 0.27
CA PHE A 32 12.82 21.11 -0.13
C PHE A 32 12.84 20.44 -1.51
N ASP A 33 11.71 20.48 -2.23
CA ASP A 33 11.53 19.94 -3.59
C ASP A 33 11.99 18.48 -3.77
N PRO A 34 11.56 17.54 -2.89
CA PRO A 34 12.09 16.19 -2.80
C PRO A 34 11.79 15.36 -4.05
N ILE A 35 12.69 14.42 -4.36
CA ILE A 35 12.54 13.45 -5.45
C ILE A 35 12.16 12.09 -4.87
N LEU A 36 10.94 11.63 -5.15
CA LEU A 36 10.49 10.28 -4.77
C LEU A 36 10.93 9.24 -5.82
N ALA A 37 11.93 8.43 -5.48
CA ALA A 37 12.38 7.30 -6.27
C ALA A 37 11.58 6.02 -5.93
N THR A 38 11.13 5.30 -6.95
CA THR A 38 10.40 4.02 -6.85
C THR A 38 11.08 2.93 -7.69
N CYS A 39 10.69 1.66 -7.51
CA CYS A 39 11.29 0.55 -8.27
C CYS A 39 10.84 0.50 -9.74
N ASP A 40 9.74 1.16 -10.12
CA ASP A 40 9.34 1.19 -11.53
C ASP A 40 8.56 2.46 -11.88
N TYR A 41 8.45 2.73 -13.18
CA TYR A 41 7.77 3.92 -13.70
C TYR A 41 6.27 3.99 -13.36
N ARG A 42 5.59 2.85 -13.17
CA ARG A 42 4.16 2.84 -12.86
C ARG A 42 3.91 3.30 -11.43
N ALA A 43 4.71 2.86 -10.46
CA ALA A 43 4.70 3.41 -9.10
C ALA A 43 4.97 4.92 -9.08
N ALA A 44 5.99 5.40 -9.81
CA ALA A 44 6.27 6.84 -9.92
C ALA A 44 5.09 7.61 -10.54
N THR A 45 4.43 7.04 -11.55
CA THR A 45 3.25 7.62 -12.18
C THR A 45 2.05 7.64 -11.23
N TYR A 46 1.83 6.57 -10.46
CA TYR A 46 0.82 6.52 -9.41
C TYR A 46 1.06 7.60 -8.36
N ALA A 47 2.30 7.74 -7.87
CA ALA A 47 2.67 8.77 -6.90
C ALA A 47 2.35 10.18 -7.41
N LYS A 48 2.66 10.48 -8.68
CA LYS A 48 2.33 11.79 -9.29
C LYS A 48 0.83 11.98 -9.49
N ARG A 49 0.15 11.02 -10.12
CA ARG A 49 -1.23 11.19 -10.60
C ARG A 49 -2.26 11.03 -9.49
N VAL A 50 -2.09 10.02 -8.65
CA VAL A 50 -3.03 9.64 -7.60
C VAL A 50 -2.66 10.32 -6.29
N LEU A 51 -1.39 10.19 -5.88
CA LEU A 51 -0.93 10.76 -4.62
C LEU A 51 -0.50 12.22 -4.71
N LYS A 52 -0.43 12.84 -5.90
CA LYS A 52 -0.05 14.27 -6.06
C LYS A 52 1.36 14.62 -5.57
N VAL A 53 2.31 13.68 -5.65
CA VAL A 53 3.73 13.97 -5.43
C VAL A 53 4.28 14.77 -6.62
N LYS A 54 4.99 15.88 -6.34
CA LYS A 54 5.49 16.81 -7.36
C LYS A 54 6.57 16.17 -8.26
N LYS A 55 7.58 15.53 -7.67
CA LYS A 55 8.68 14.86 -8.39
C LYS A 55 8.76 13.39 -7.97
N ALA A 56 8.65 12.50 -8.95
CA ALA A 56 8.84 11.07 -8.76
C ALA A 56 9.48 10.42 -9.99
N VAL A 57 10.31 9.41 -9.79
CA VAL A 57 11.12 8.72 -10.81
C VAL A 57 11.22 7.22 -10.51
N GLY A 58 11.31 6.38 -11.53
CA GLY A 58 11.57 4.95 -11.38
C GLY A 58 13.07 4.64 -11.57
N ILE A 59 13.66 3.82 -10.71
CA ILE A 59 15.11 3.55 -10.68
C ILE A 59 15.49 2.06 -10.55
N ASP A 60 14.52 1.16 -10.67
CA ASP A 60 14.62 -0.30 -10.50
C ASP A 60 14.84 -0.78 -9.06
N ILE A 61 15.97 -0.44 -8.44
CA ILE A 61 16.36 -0.95 -7.11
C ILE A 61 17.12 0.10 -6.31
N PHE A 62 17.16 -0.07 -4.98
CA PHE A 62 17.80 0.89 -4.07
C PHE A 62 19.29 1.11 -4.41
N GLY A 63 20.00 0.07 -4.82
CA GLY A 63 21.42 0.13 -5.17
C GLY A 63 21.75 1.02 -6.38
N ASN A 64 20.75 1.39 -7.19
CA ASN A 64 20.94 2.29 -8.32
C ASN A 64 20.83 3.77 -7.95
N LEU A 65 20.35 4.08 -6.75
CA LEU A 65 20.11 5.45 -6.30
C LEU A 65 21.38 6.34 -6.35
N PRO A 66 22.60 5.85 -6.02
CA PRO A 66 23.83 6.62 -6.18
C PRO A 66 24.14 7.09 -7.61
N ASN A 67 23.52 6.50 -8.64
CA ASN A 67 23.69 6.97 -10.02
C ASN A 67 22.91 8.27 -10.31
N MET A 68 21.96 8.61 -9.44
CA MET A 68 21.16 9.85 -9.53
C MET A 68 21.57 10.88 -8.48
N MET A 69 22.09 10.42 -7.35
CA MET A 69 22.52 11.26 -6.25
C MET A 69 23.95 11.78 -6.45
N THR A 70 24.27 12.83 -5.70
CA THR A 70 25.62 13.33 -5.50
C THR A 70 26.02 13.19 -4.03
N ARG A 71 27.33 13.15 -3.77
CA ARG A 71 27.84 13.07 -2.40
C ARG A 71 27.41 14.29 -1.59
N GLY A 72 26.82 14.06 -0.43
CA GLY A 72 26.28 15.10 0.44
C GLY A 72 24.78 15.35 0.31
N ASP A 73 24.10 14.68 -0.63
CA ASP A 73 22.64 14.68 -0.68
C ASP A 73 22.02 14.03 0.57
N ILE A 74 20.74 14.30 0.81
CA ILE A 74 19.97 13.72 1.92
C ILE A 74 19.13 12.57 1.40
N LEU A 75 19.07 11.48 2.17
CA LEU A 75 18.27 10.30 1.86
C LEU A 75 17.25 9.99 2.95
N ILE A 76 16.02 9.73 2.56
CA ILE A 76 15.05 9.00 3.36
C ILE A 76 14.65 7.74 2.59
N TYR A 77 14.55 6.59 3.24
CA TYR A 77 14.22 5.35 2.54
C TYR A 77 13.32 4.41 3.33
N ASP A 78 12.41 3.77 2.60
CA ASP A 78 11.48 2.74 3.10
C ASP A 78 11.67 1.48 2.27
N THR A 79 12.65 0.66 2.67
CA THR A 79 13.01 -0.59 2.02
C THR A 79 13.83 -1.50 2.95
N ASP A 80 13.74 -2.81 2.69
CA ASP A 80 14.55 -3.89 3.26
C ASP A 80 15.65 -4.39 2.30
N GLU A 81 15.80 -3.78 1.12
CA GLU A 81 16.81 -4.15 0.12
C GLU A 81 18.29 -3.98 0.55
N PRO A 82 18.70 -2.88 1.21
CA PRO A 82 20.13 -2.64 1.43
C PRO A 82 20.71 -3.60 2.47
N SER A 83 21.88 -4.16 2.17
CA SER A 83 22.71 -4.87 3.16
C SER A 83 23.31 -3.90 4.18
N ASP A 84 23.89 -4.43 5.26
CA ASP A 84 24.59 -3.62 6.27
C ASP A 84 25.73 -2.80 5.64
N THR A 85 26.50 -3.41 4.74
CA THR A 85 27.58 -2.73 4.01
C THR A 85 27.03 -1.58 3.15
N MET A 86 25.93 -1.81 2.44
CA MET A 86 25.29 -0.78 1.62
C MET A 86 24.72 0.34 2.49
N THR A 87 24.09 0.00 3.61
CA THR A 87 23.57 0.97 4.59
C THR A 87 24.69 1.85 5.13
N LYS A 88 25.84 1.25 5.51
CA LYS A 88 27.01 2.00 5.96
C LYS A 88 27.56 2.93 4.88
N HIS A 89 27.70 2.42 3.65
CA HIS A 89 28.14 3.24 2.52
C HIS A 89 27.20 4.43 2.29
N MET A 90 25.88 4.23 2.29
CA MET A 90 24.92 5.32 2.11
C MET A 90 24.96 6.35 3.24
N LYS A 91 25.22 5.93 4.49
CA LYS A 91 25.43 6.85 5.62
C LYS A 91 26.70 7.70 5.48
N GLU A 92 27.75 7.18 4.82
CA GLU A 92 28.99 7.93 4.55
C GLU A 92 28.89 8.79 3.27
N TYR A 93 28.05 8.37 2.32
CA TYR A 93 27.83 9.05 1.04
C TYR A 93 26.89 10.26 1.18
N CYS A 94 25.83 10.13 1.97
CA CYS A 94 24.85 11.19 2.24
C CYS A 94 25.29 12.07 3.42
N THR A 95 24.88 13.35 3.42
CA THR A 95 25.06 14.20 4.62
C THR A 95 24.09 13.81 5.73
N ALA A 96 22.91 13.30 5.38
CA ALA A 96 21.98 12.66 6.32
C ALA A 96 21.23 11.52 5.62
N SER A 97 20.96 10.45 6.36
CA SER A 97 20.26 9.26 5.86
C SER A 97 19.35 8.69 6.94
N TYR A 98 18.06 8.55 6.63
CA TYR A 98 17.02 8.12 7.57
C TYR A 98 16.21 6.96 7.01
N LYS A 99 15.97 5.93 7.83
CA LYS A 99 15.15 4.78 7.47
C LYS A 99 13.77 4.86 8.14
N VAL A 100 12.71 4.69 7.35
CA VAL A 100 11.33 4.57 7.86
C VAL A 100 11.19 3.27 8.67
N GLY A 101 10.49 3.36 9.81
CA GLY A 101 10.39 2.31 10.83
C GLY A 101 11.60 2.17 11.74
N VAL A 102 12.64 3.00 11.58
CA VAL A 102 13.84 3.01 12.45
C VAL A 102 14.13 4.41 12.95
N ASP A 103 14.39 5.35 12.05
CA ASP A 103 14.70 6.75 12.38
C ASP A 103 13.46 7.66 12.24
N ILE A 104 12.47 7.22 11.45
CA ILE A 104 11.18 7.89 11.21
C ILE A 104 10.07 6.88 11.49
N ASP A 105 8.98 7.32 12.11
CA ASP A 105 7.79 6.50 12.38
C ASP A 105 7.22 5.89 11.08
N ASP A 106 6.72 4.66 11.15
CA ASP A 106 6.10 3.95 10.03
C ASP A 106 4.58 4.20 9.91
N ILE A 107 3.97 4.91 10.87
CA ILE A 107 2.59 5.42 10.82
C ILE A 107 2.56 6.72 10.00
N LEU A 108 2.70 6.58 8.68
CA LEU A 108 2.68 7.69 7.73
C LEU A 108 1.41 7.65 6.87
N ILE A 109 0.41 8.42 7.28
CA ILE A 109 -0.90 8.49 6.62
C ILE A 109 -1.11 9.91 6.09
N ASP A 110 -1.57 10.00 4.85
CA ASP A 110 -1.81 11.26 4.18
C ASP A 110 -3.08 11.95 4.72
N ASP A 111 -3.02 13.26 4.91
CA ASP A 111 -4.13 14.05 5.44
C ASP A 111 -5.39 13.98 4.57
N ILE A 112 -5.27 13.59 3.29
CA ILE A 112 -6.44 13.29 2.43
C ILE A 112 -7.36 12.25 3.06
N PHE A 113 -6.86 11.35 3.91
CA PHE A 113 -7.65 10.33 4.59
C PHE A 113 -8.27 10.81 5.90
N HIS A 114 -7.87 11.95 6.47
CA HIS A 114 -8.51 12.50 7.68
C HIS A 114 -9.94 13.01 7.42
N GLN A 115 -10.25 13.33 6.16
CA GLN A 115 -11.55 13.85 5.76
C GLN A 115 -12.48 12.70 5.37
N ARG A 116 -13.34 12.26 6.30
CA ARG A 116 -14.36 11.26 6.02
C ARG A 116 -15.21 11.67 4.81
N ALA A 117 -15.24 10.81 3.79
CA ALA A 117 -16.14 11.01 2.65
C ALA A 117 -17.55 10.53 2.99
N LYS A 118 -18.56 11.03 2.28
CA LYS A 118 -19.90 10.43 2.32
C LYS A 118 -19.80 8.96 1.93
N ILE A 119 -20.32 8.07 2.78
CA ILE A 119 -20.34 6.63 2.50
C ILE A 119 -21.13 6.38 1.22
N LYS A 120 -20.50 5.65 0.29
CA LYS A 120 -21.09 5.21 -0.99
C LYS A 120 -21.20 3.70 -1.09
N LYS A 121 -20.42 2.97 -0.29
CA LYS A 121 -20.36 1.52 -0.26
C LYS A 121 -20.38 1.06 1.20
N ASP A 122 -21.26 0.12 1.52
CA ASP A 122 -21.27 -0.46 2.87
C ASP A 122 -20.06 -1.38 3.07
N VAL A 123 -19.74 -2.18 2.06
CA VAL A 123 -18.61 -3.13 2.09
C VAL A 123 -17.73 -2.99 0.86
N MET A 124 -16.44 -3.29 1.03
CA MET A 124 -15.46 -3.43 -0.05
C MET A 124 -14.39 -4.43 0.35
N MET A 125 -13.88 -5.19 -0.61
CA MET A 125 -12.63 -5.92 -0.48
C MET A 125 -11.51 -5.21 -1.23
N PHE A 126 -10.34 -5.08 -0.61
CA PHE A 126 -9.09 -4.69 -1.26
C PHE A 126 -8.00 -5.69 -0.89
N PHE A 127 -7.71 -6.64 -1.79
CA PHE A 127 -6.77 -7.72 -1.50
C PHE A 127 -5.32 -7.25 -1.34
N GLY A 128 -4.98 -6.08 -1.90
CA GLY A 128 -3.65 -5.49 -1.92
C GLY A 128 -3.39 -4.85 -3.29
N ASP A 129 -2.29 -4.11 -3.43
CA ASP A 129 -1.94 -3.53 -4.74
C ASP A 129 -1.49 -4.60 -5.75
N ASP A 130 -1.06 -5.76 -5.28
CA ASP A 130 -0.58 -6.87 -6.09
C ASP A 130 -1.27 -8.20 -5.76
N ASP A 131 -1.20 -9.11 -6.73
CA ASP A 131 -1.50 -10.53 -6.58
C ASP A 131 -0.52 -11.37 -7.43
N TYR A 132 0.80 -11.15 -7.23
CA TYR A 132 1.84 -11.73 -8.09
C TYR A 132 1.79 -13.26 -8.17
N SER A 133 1.44 -13.89 -7.05
CA SER A 133 1.35 -15.35 -6.90
C SER A 133 -0.02 -15.91 -7.33
N ASN A 134 -0.93 -15.06 -7.83
CA ASN A 134 -2.33 -15.37 -8.12
C ASN A 134 -3.06 -16.01 -6.93
N GLU A 135 -2.75 -15.56 -5.71
CA GLU A 135 -3.33 -16.11 -4.48
C GLU A 135 -4.82 -15.83 -4.39
N LEU A 136 -5.29 -14.66 -4.83
CA LEU A 136 -6.72 -14.37 -4.82
C LEU A 136 -7.49 -15.31 -5.76
N LEU A 137 -6.92 -15.61 -6.93
CA LEU A 137 -7.50 -16.58 -7.87
C LEU A 137 -7.51 -17.99 -7.28
N LYS A 138 -6.41 -18.44 -6.67
CA LYS A 138 -6.35 -19.75 -5.98
C LYS A 138 -7.38 -19.86 -4.86
N LEU A 139 -7.52 -18.82 -4.03
CA LEU A 139 -8.55 -18.75 -2.99
C LEU A 139 -9.96 -18.79 -3.56
N SER A 140 -10.14 -18.45 -4.84
CA SER A 140 -11.43 -18.41 -5.52
C SER A 140 -11.72 -19.67 -6.36
N GLU A 141 -10.79 -20.62 -6.43
CA GLU A 141 -11.00 -21.87 -7.18
C GLU A 141 -12.23 -22.63 -6.70
N GLY A 142 -13.10 -23.00 -7.65
CA GLY A 142 -14.34 -23.72 -7.37
C GLY A 142 -15.42 -22.90 -6.66
N ILE A 143 -15.27 -21.58 -6.60
CA ILE A 143 -16.28 -20.66 -6.04
C ILE A 143 -16.96 -19.92 -7.19
N ASP A 144 -18.29 -20.05 -7.28
CA ASP A 144 -19.06 -19.39 -8.34
C ASP A 144 -19.13 -17.87 -8.13
N LYS A 145 -19.58 -17.42 -6.95
CA LYS A 145 -19.71 -16.00 -6.64
C LYS A 145 -19.64 -15.69 -5.14
N VAL A 146 -19.13 -14.51 -4.80
CA VAL A 146 -19.17 -13.90 -3.46
C VAL A 146 -19.84 -12.54 -3.52
N ASP A 147 -20.69 -12.26 -2.53
CA ASP A 147 -21.42 -10.99 -2.43
C ASP A 147 -20.60 -9.91 -1.71
N ILE A 148 -19.51 -9.50 -2.35
CA ILE A 148 -18.68 -8.37 -1.93
C ILE A 148 -18.05 -7.74 -3.18
N PRO A 149 -17.95 -6.41 -3.29
CA PRO A 149 -17.22 -5.79 -4.40
C PRO A 149 -15.71 -5.84 -4.13
N LEU A 150 -14.92 -5.88 -5.20
CA LEU A 150 -13.46 -5.91 -5.18
C LEU A 150 -12.89 -4.62 -5.77
N LEU A 151 -12.03 -3.94 -5.02
CA LEU A 151 -11.12 -2.93 -5.54
C LEU A 151 -9.87 -3.64 -6.06
N LEU A 152 -9.59 -3.49 -7.35
CA LEU A 152 -8.43 -4.07 -8.00
C LEU A 152 -7.15 -3.36 -7.57
N GLY A 153 -6.07 -4.13 -7.43
CA GLY A 153 -4.76 -3.60 -7.14
C GLY A 153 -4.04 -3.11 -8.38
N HIS A 154 -3.20 -2.08 -8.22
CA HIS A 154 -2.44 -1.44 -9.29
C HIS A 154 -1.57 -2.41 -10.15
N TYR A 155 -1.11 -3.51 -9.55
CA TYR A 155 -0.23 -4.50 -10.16
C TYR A 155 -0.93 -5.84 -10.44
N PHE A 156 -2.26 -5.86 -10.51
CA PHE A 156 -2.97 -7.06 -10.94
C PHE A 156 -2.63 -7.35 -12.41
N PHE A 157 -2.51 -8.62 -12.76
CA PHE A 157 -2.33 -9.00 -14.16
C PHE A 157 -3.64 -8.76 -14.92
N TYR A 158 -3.58 -8.04 -16.04
CA TYR A 158 -4.74 -7.73 -16.88
C TYR A 158 -5.61 -8.95 -17.22
N LYS A 159 -5.00 -10.13 -17.41
CA LYS A 159 -5.72 -11.38 -17.70
C LYS A 159 -6.57 -11.90 -16.54
N ASN A 160 -6.31 -11.44 -15.31
CA ASN A 160 -7.02 -11.88 -14.12
C ASN A 160 -8.32 -11.11 -13.89
N GLU A 161 -8.45 -9.88 -14.43
CA GLU A 161 -9.61 -9.03 -14.20
C GLU A 161 -10.93 -9.69 -14.62
N PRO A 162 -11.07 -10.30 -15.82
CA PRO A 162 -12.31 -10.95 -16.21
C PRO A 162 -12.67 -12.13 -15.29
N LEU A 163 -11.67 -12.90 -14.84
CA LEU A 163 -11.87 -14.03 -13.93
C LEU A 163 -12.41 -13.55 -12.58
N LEU A 164 -11.87 -12.44 -12.06
CA LEU A 164 -12.32 -11.85 -10.80
C LEU A 164 -13.70 -11.18 -10.93
N GLN A 165 -14.04 -10.62 -12.09
CA GLN A 165 -15.37 -10.06 -12.35
C GLN A 165 -16.49 -11.11 -12.25
N ASP A 166 -16.22 -12.34 -12.66
CA ASP A 166 -17.19 -13.43 -12.56
C ASP A 166 -17.42 -13.86 -11.10
N ILE A 167 -16.40 -13.76 -10.25
CA ILE A 167 -16.42 -14.19 -8.85
C ILE A 167 -16.99 -13.12 -7.91
N PHE A 168 -16.64 -11.85 -8.10
CA PHE A 168 -17.03 -10.77 -7.18
C PHE A 168 -18.31 -10.08 -7.64
N SER A 169 -19.04 -9.45 -6.70
CA SER A 169 -20.30 -8.75 -7.04
C SER A 169 -20.10 -7.58 -8.04
N GLN A 170 -18.93 -6.95 -7.98
CA GLN A 170 -18.47 -5.86 -8.83
C GLN A 170 -16.95 -5.73 -8.69
N THR A 171 -16.24 -5.34 -9.75
CA THR A 171 -14.85 -4.85 -9.67
C THR A 171 -14.79 -3.33 -9.82
N ILE A 172 -13.83 -2.71 -9.13
CA ILE A 172 -13.52 -1.29 -9.20
C ILE A 172 -12.03 -1.15 -9.55
N GLU A 173 -11.72 -0.26 -10.48
CA GLU A 173 -10.36 0.04 -10.92
C GLU A 173 -9.52 0.73 -9.84
N ASP A 174 -8.20 0.59 -9.95
CA ASP A 174 -7.23 1.07 -8.96
C ASP A 174 -7.14 2.61 -8.90
N ASP A 175 -7.47 3.31 -9.98
CA ASP A 175 -7.46 4.78 -10.04
C ASP A 175 -8.48 5.43 -9.08
N LEU A 176 -9.50 4.68 -8.68
CA LEU A 176 -10.50 5.05 -7.67
C LEU A 176 -10.08 4.70 -6.24
N TYR A 177 -8.82 4.28 -5.99
CA TYR A 177 -8.33 3.85 -4.68
C TYR A 177 -8.68 4.82 -3.54
N ILE A 178 -8.18 6.06 -3.59
CA ILE A 178 -8.41 7.06 -2.53
C ILE A 178 -9.90 7.26 -2.30
N HIS A 179 -10.67 7.36 -3.37
CA HIS A 179 -12.12 7.57 -3.28
C HIS A 179 -12.82 6.39 -2.60
N THR A 180 -12.45 5.17 -2.98
CA THR A 180 -13.04 3.93 -2.47
C THR A 180 -12.70 3.73 -0.99
N ILE A 181 -11.42 3.84 -0.61
CA ILE A 181 -10.99 3.67 0.79
C ILE A 181 -11.69 4.67 1.71
N LYS A 182 -11.85 5.92 1.28
CA LYS A 182 -12.53 6.96 2.08
C LYS A 182 -14.04 6.77 2.18
N SER A 183 -14.68 6.12 1.21
CA SER A 183 -16.15 6.06 1.09
C SER A 183 -16.77 4.68 1.37
N THR A 184 -15.95 3.72 1.81
CA THR A 184 -16.39 2.38 2.22
C THR A 184 -16.53 2.31 3.74
N LYS A 185 -17.71 1.92 4.25
CA LYS A 185 -17.94 1.79 5.70
C LYS A 185 -17.15 0.65 6.34
N TYR A 186 -17.20 -0.55 5.75
CA TYR A 186 -16.49 -1.74 6.21
C TYR A 186 -15.53 -2.25 5.13
N LEU A 187 -14.23 -2.28 5.41
CA LEU A 187 -13.21 -2.66 4.43
C LEU A 187 -12.55 -3.99 4.81
N LEU A 188 -12.68 -5.02 3.98
CA LEU A 188 -11.85 -6.21 4.07
C LEU A 188 -10.54 -5.97 3.30
N CYS A 189 -9.39 -5.93 3.95
CA CYS A 189 -8.13 -5.71 3.24
C CYS A 189 -6.94 -6.50 3.77
N SER A 190 -5.95 -6.74 2.90
CA SER A 190 -4.71 -7.44 3.27
C SER A 190 -3.49 -6.52 3.35
N SER A 191 -3.71 -5.22 3.18
CA SER A 191 -2.67 -4.19 3.24
C SER A 191 -2.75 -3.48 4.59
N VAL A 192 -1.62 -3.42 5.32
CA VAL A 192 -1.57 -2.75 6.62
C VAL A 192 -1.76 -1.25 6.43
N GLN A 193 -1.02 -0.65 5.50
CA GLN A 193 -1.17 0.77 5.18
C GLN A 193 -2.62 1.13 4.82
N THR A 194 -3.27 0.31 3.98
CA THR A 194 -4.67 0.58 3.58
C THR A 194 -5.64 0.46 4.76
N ALA A 195 -5.39 -0.50 5.67
CA ALA A 195 -6.20 -0.64 6.87
C ALA A 195 -6.12 0.62 7.74
N LEU A 196 -4.92 1.18 7.91
CA LEU A 196 -4.72 2.44 8.64
C LEU A 196 -5.39 3.63 7.93
N GLU A 197 -5.24 3.76 6.62
CA GLU A 197 -5.90 4.82 5.82
C GLU A 197 -7.44 4.75 5.92
N SER A 198 -8.00 3.54 5.89
CA SER A 198 -9.43 3.30 6.12
C SER A 198 -9.84 3.71 7.52
N LYS A 199 -9.09 3.31 8.55
CA LYS A 199 -9.36 3.67 9.94
C LYS A 199 -9.32 5.19 10.14
N MET A 200 -8.32 5.87 9.56
CA MET A 200 -8.18 7.33 9.61
C MET A 200 -9.32 8.06 8.88
N SER A 201 -9.91 7.42 7.88
CA SER A 201 -11.12 7.90 7.21
C SER A 201 -12.40 7.75 8.05
N GLY A 202 -12.30 7.22 9.27
CA GLY A 202 -13.44 6.92 10.13
C GLY A 202 -14.23 5.68 9.69
N ASN A 203 -13.60 4.78 8.94
CA ASN A 203 -14.18 3.53 8.46
C ASN A 203 -13.70 2.36 9.32
N TYR A 204 -14.28 1.18 9.08
CA TYR A 204 -14.00 -0.03 9.86
C TYR A 204 -13.26 -1.08 9.01
N PRO A 205 -11.91 -1.09 9.04
CA PRO A 205 -11.14 -2.13 8.39
C PRO A 205 -11.20 -3.46 9.14
N VAL A 206 -11.13 -4.55 8.40
CA VAL A 206 -10.89 -5.92 8.87
C VAL A 206 -9.74 -6.49 8.07
N PHE A 207 -8.69 -6.89 8.77
CA PHE A 207 -7.44 -7.32 8.17
C PHE A 207 -7.44 -8.81 7.83
N TYR A 208 -7.15 -9.15 6.58
CA TYR A 208 -6.85 -10.50 6.15
C TYR A 208 -5.33 -10.67 6.01
N HIS A 209 -4.74 -11.57 6.79
CA HIS A 209 -3.31 -11.83 6.69
C HIS A 209 -3.02 -12.80 5.55
N ARG A 210 -2.40 -12.28 4.48
CA ARG A 210 -1.91 -13.06 3.35
C ARG A 210 -0.74 -13.94 3.76
N LEU A 211 -0.78 -15.21 3.37
CA LEU A 211 0.27 -16.19 3.65
C LEU A 211 1.24 -16.38 2.49
N ASP A 212 0.90 -15.87 1.31
CA ASP A 212 1.70 -15.98 0.09
C ASP A 212 2.89 -15.01 0.08
N LYS A 213 2.93 -14.03 0.98
CA LYS A 213 4.02 -13.07 1.11
C LYS A 213 4.18 -12.54 2.53
N THR A 214 5.37 -12.01 2.81
CA THR A 214 5.63 -11.25 4.04
C THR A 214 4.85 -9.94 4.01
N VAL A 215 4.09 -9.66 5.06
CA VAL A 215 3.38 -8.40 5.24
C VAL A 215 4.14 -7.52 6.22
N GLN A 216 4.48 -6.30 5.81
CA GLN A 216 5.20 -5.33 6.63
C GLN A 216 4.28 -4.74 7.71
N ASN A 217 4.88 -4.30 8.82
CA ASN A 217 4.23 -3.52 9.89
C ASN A 217 2.97 -4.17 10.50
N THR A 218 2.91 -5.51 10.51
CA THR A 218 1.73 -6.24 11.02
C THR A 218 1.45 -6.00 12.50
N ASN A 219 2.44 -5.54 13.28
CA ASN A 219 2.27 -5.05 14.64
C ASN A 219 1.23 -3.92 14.73
N LEU A 220 1.14 -3.05 13.71
CA LEU A 220 0.19 -1.93 13.69
C LEU A 220 -1.27 -2.41 13.63
N ILE A 221 -1.53 -3.61 13.09
CA ILE A 221 -2.89 -4.19 13.11
C ILE A 221 -3.36 -4.41 14.54
N ASP A 222 -2.48 -4.91 15.41
CA ASP A 222 -2.80 -5.14 16.82
C ASP A 222 -2.82 -3.83 17.61
N GLU A 223 -1.84 -2.95 17.38
CA GLU A 223 -1.75 -1.64 18.05
C GLU A 223 -3.02 -0.80 17.83
N PHE A 224 -3.54 -0.79 16.60
CA PHE A 224 -4.76 -0.06 16.25
C PHE A 224 -6.04 -0.87 16.48
N ASN A 225 -5.98 -2.02 17.14
CA ASN A 225 -7.14 -2.89 17.41
C ASN A 225 -7.96 -3.19 16.15
N ILE A 226 -7.29 -3.45 15.02
CA ILE A 226 -7.95 -3.81 13.77
C ILE A 226 -8.27 -5.30 13.81
N PRO A 227 -9.55 -5.71 13.69
CA PRO A 227 -9.92 -7.12 13.74
C PRO A 227 -9.30 -7.90 12.58
N LYS A 228 -8.97 -9.16 12.83
CA LYS A 228 -8.37 -10.06 11.85
C LYS A 228 -9.39 -11.11 11.39
N VAL A 229 -9.34 -11.49 10.12
CA VAL A 229 -10.15 -12.57 9.55
C VAL A 229 -9.28 -13.67 8.97
N LYS A 230 -9.80 -14.90 8.99
CA LYS A 230 -9.17 -16.09 8.40
C LYS A 230 -10.22 -16.91 7.64
N GLY A 231 -9.78 -17.70 6.68
CA GLY A 231 -10.61 -18.65 5.93
C GLY A 231 -9.75 -19.48 4.98
N LYS A 232 -10.25 -20.64 4.54
CA LYS A 232 -9.53 -21.54 3.63
C LYS A 232 -9.70 -21.19 2.15
N ASN A 233 -10.73 -20.42 1.82
CA ASN A 233 -11.06 -19.94 0.48
C ASN A 233 -11.76 -18.59 0.59
N ILE A 234 -11.95 -17.92 -0.54
CA ILE A 234 -12.50 -16.56 -0.61
C ILE A 234 -13.90 -16.49 0.02
N LYS A 235 -14.74 -17.50 -0.21
CA LYS A 235 -16.07 -17.56 0.37
C LYS A 235 -16.04 -17.58 1.90
N GLN A 236 -15.21 -18.42 2.50
CA GLN A 236 -15.07 -18.47 3.95
C GLN A 236 -14.49 -17.18 4.53
N ILE A 237 -13.54 -16.54 3.84
CA ILE A 237 -12.97 -15.26 4.27
C ILE A 237 -14.07 -14.19 4.30
N VAL A 238 -14.86 -14.08 3.23
CA VAL A 238 -15.98 -13.13 3.12
C VAL A 238 -17.08 -13.42 4.14
N ASP A 239 -17.49 -14.68 4.29
CA ASP A 239 -18.52 -15.07 5.28
C ASP A 239 -18.06 -14.75 6.71
N ASN A 240 -16.77 -14.96 7.03
CA ASN A 240 -16.21 -14.62 8.34
C ASN A 240 -16.03 -13.11 8.55
N PHE A 241 -15.73 -12.36 7.48
CA PHE A 241 -15.74 -10.90 7.50
C PHE A 241 -17.13 -10.37 7.86
N TYR A 242 -18.19 -10.89 7.23
CA TYR A 242 -19.57 -10.51 7.55
C TYR A 242 -19.95 -10.81 9.01
N LYS A 243 -19.50 -11.93 9.57
CA LYS A 243 -19.70 -12.26 11.00
C LYS A 243 -18.97 -11.32 11.96
N ILE A 244 -17.86 -10.71 11.54
CA ILE A 244 -17.15 -9.72 12.35
C ILE A 244 -17.94 -8.42 12.35
N ILE A 245 -18.35 -7.94 11.17
CA ILE A 245 -18.99 -6.62 11.06
C ILE A 245 -20.44 -6.60 11.56
N SER A 246 -21.13 -7.74 11.57
CA SER A 246 -22.48 -7.84 12.15
C SER A 246 -22.52 -7.62 13.66
N LYS A 247 -21.38 -7.77 14.36
CA LYS A 247 -21.26 -7.49 15.80
C LYS A 247 -21.14 -6.00 16.12
N LEU A 248 -21.06 -5.15 15.09
CA LEU A 248 -20.85 -3.70 15.20
C LEU A 248 -22.10 -2.90 14.78
N GLN A 249 -23.14 -3.60 14.34
CA GLN A 249 -24.45 -3.06 13.99
C GLN A 249 -25.35 -3.09 15.22
#